data_AF-A0A1J4KRT6-F1
#
_entry.id   AF-A0A1J4KRT6-F1
#
_cell.length_a   1.000
_cell.length_b   1.000
_cell.length_c   1.000
_cell.angle_alpha   90.00
_cell.angle_beta   90.00
_cell.angle_gamma   90.00
#
_symmetry.space_group_name_H-M   'P 1'
#
loop_
_entity.id
_entity.type
_entity.pdbx_description
1 polymer ?
#
loop_
_entity_poly.entity_id
_entity_poly.type
_entity_poly.pdbx_seq_one_letter_code
_entity_poly.pdbx_strand_id
1 'polypeptide(L)'
;MFTITFFMILINLLFYYSSQPPKVPNRPDCEVYFYEAFSDHSVEKYWIPTDSKNYTGAWQIEHTEIPQTLPNENALVAKSRNSHSAISTKFKKPITFINQTFVLQYEMRPQFAFTCSGAYLKLFSDSNFDPKKLTNETKHILMFGPDRCGELNRIHFIFNYFHPKRKIYKELILKSPPEAPVDVYNHLYTLIVRPNNTFSILVDNEIVKNGSLFFDFDPPLLEPREIPDPDDKKPEDWNENKSEWKQKKILNPFYFMDVHPHNFPPFSGIGFEIWHVNRDLAFQNILIAGDEEAVLEWNKNNFLPRQKWQLESYQEEDEASKYHENSKNDKKVKVKGVKENLEIVSNSFKQLFEEFKYQMISLLVGLLILLFFMALCCRKITQKDQKMKES
;
A
#
# COMPACT_ATOMS: atom_id res chain seq x y z
N MET A 1 -34.48 26.23 -20.95
CA MET A 1 -34.34 24.77 -21.11
C MET A 1 -32.92 24.40 -21.54
N PHE A 2 -32.38 24.97 -22.63
CA PHE A 2 -31.01 24.70 -23.12
C PHE A 2 -29.84 24.92 -22.14
N THR A 3 -29.92 25.91 -21.25
CA THR A 3 -28.85 26.21 -20.28
C THR A 3 -28.77 25.20 -19.13
N ILE A 4 -29.92 24.69 -18.66
CA ILE A 4 -29.98 23.66 -17.62
C ILE A 4 -29.49 22.33 -18.18
N THR A 5 -29.84 21.99 -19.42
CA THR A 5 -29.36 20.78 -20.08
C THR A 5 -27.84 20.84 -20.33
N PHE A 6 -27.30 21.99 -20.73
CA PHE A 6 -25.85 22.16 -20.92
C PHE A 6 -25.07 22.07 -19.59
N PHE A 7 -25.58 22.68 -18.53
CA PHE A 7 -24.96 22.60 -17.20
C PHE A 7 -25.02 21.18 -16.63
N MET A 8 -26.14 20.47 -16.81
CA MET A 8 -26.27 19.06 -16.47
C MET A 8 -25.33 18.17 -17.31
N ILE A 9 -25.14 18.47 -18.60
CA ILE A 9 -24.20 17.75 -19.46
C ILE A 9 -22.75 18.01 -19.01
N LEU A 10 -22.40 19.25 -18.67
CA LEU A 10 -21.06 19.62 -18.20
C LEU A 10 -20.73 18.99 -16.84
N ILE A 11 -21.71 19.00 -15.92
CA ILE A 11 -21.62 18.30 -14.64
C ILE A 11 -21.48 16.79 -14.87
N ASN A 12 -22.31 16.18 -15.71
CA ASN A 12 -22.20 14.75 -16.03
C ASN A 12 -20.88 14.43 -16.75
N LEU A 13 -20.34 15.31 -17.59
CA LEU A 13 -19.02 15.15 -18.23
C LEU A 13 -17.88 15.28 -17.22
N LEU A 14 -17.98 16.21 -16.27
CA LEU A 14 -17.01 16.37 -15.18
C LEU A 14 -17.05 15.16 -14.24
N PHE A 15 -18.23 14.67 -13.85
CA PHE A 15 -18.40 13.41 -13.11
C PHE A 15 -17.91 12.20 -13.92
N TYR A 16 -18.18 12.15 -15.23
CA TYR A 16 -17.71 11.08 -16.12
C TYR A 16 -16.18 11.05 -16.27
N TYR A 17 -15.53 12.22 -16.32
CA TYR A 17 -14.06 12.32 -16.36
C TYR A 17 -13.42 12.06 -15.00
N SER A 18 -14.06 12.47 -13.90
CA SER A 18 -13.60 12.18 -12.52
C SER A 18 -13.68 10.69 -12.17
N SER A 19 -14.58 9.95 -12.83
CA SER A 19 -14.79 8.51 -12.59
C SER A 19 -13.96 7.58 -13.47
N GLN A 20 -13.13 8.11 -14.39
CA GLN A 20 -12.23 7.26 -15.18
C GLN A 20 -11.08 6.75 -14.30
N PRO A 21 -10.72 5.46 -14.39
CA PRO A 21 -9.57 4.94 -13.65
C PRO A 21 -8.27 5.61 -14.11
N PRO A 22 -7.29 5.79 -13.20
CA PRO A 22 -6.04 6.44 -13.54
C PRO A 22 -5.26 5.62 -14.58
N LYS A 23 -4.68 6.31 -15.57
CA LYS A 23 -3.72 5.70 -16.50
C LYS A 23 -2.34 5.66 -15.84
N VAL A 24 -1.86 4.47 -15.53
CA VAL A 24 -0.61 4.27 -14.79
C VAL A 24 0.40 3.40 -15.55
N PRO A 25 1.71 3.63 -15.39
CA PRO A 25 2.73 2.76 -15.97
C PRO A 25 2.74 1.40 -15.26
N ASN A 26 2.81 0.30 -16.00
CA ASN A 26 2.72 -1.05 -15.43
C ASN A 26 4.01 -1.52 -14.73
N ARG A 27 5.16 -0.89 -15.00
CA ARG A 27 6.46 -1.26 -14.45
C ARG A 27 7.36 -0.04 -14.24
N PRO A 28 8.34 -0.09 -13.32
CA PRO A 28 9.35 0.94 -13.18
C PRO A 28 10.33 0.94 -14.35
N ASP A 29 10.96 2.09 -14.61
CA ASP A 29 11.99 2.26 -15.65
C ASP A 29 13.36 1.84 -15.11
N CYS A 30 13.50 0.57 -14.75
CA CYS A 30 14.75 -0.01 -14.25
C CYS A 30 14.81 -1.52 -14.47
N GLU A 31 15.95 -2.14 -14.12
CA GLU A 31 16.05 -3.59 -14.10
C GLU A 31 15.19 -4.18 -12.98
N VAL A 32 14.23 -5.01 -13.40
CA VAL A 32 13.32 -5.74 -12.51
C VAL A 32 13.73 -7.19 -12.44
N TYR A 33 14.16 -7.63 -11.25
CA TYR A 33 14.63 -8.99 -11.00
C TYR A 33 13.46 -9.96 -10.78
N PHE A 34 12.38 -9.48 -10.17
CA PHE A 34 11.13 -10.22 -10.01
C PHE A 34 9.95 -9.25 -9.99
N TYR A 35 8.87 -9.60 -10.67
CA TYR A 35 7.61 -8.87 -10.59
C TYR A 35 6.43 -9.83 -10.72
N GLU A 36 5.52 -9.77 -9.77
CA GLU A 36 4.29 -10.56 -9.76
C GLU A 36 3.10 -9.67 -9.43
N ALA A 37 2.21 -9.50 -10.41
CA ALA A 37 1.00 -8.70 -10.29
C ALA A 37 -0.24 -9.55 -9.97
N PHE A 38 -0.15 -10.89 -10.09
CA PHE A 38 -1.29 -11.81 -9.95
C PHE A 38 -2.44 -11.49 -10.91
N SER A 39 -2.11 -11.07 -12.13
CA SER A 39 -3.08 -10.55 -13.10
C SER A 39 -4.10 -11.59 -13.59
N ASP A 40 -3.76 -12.88 -13.56
CA ASP A 40 -4.65 -13.96 -13.99
C ASP A 40 -4.27 -15.31 -13.36
N HIS A 41 -5.09 -16.34 -13.58
CA HIS A 41 -4.90 -17.68 -13.01
C HIS A 41 -3.67 -18.46 -13.54
N SER A 42 -2.92 -17.94 -14.53
CA SER A 42 -1.69 -18.60 -14.99
C SER A 42 -0.64 -18.70 -13.89
N VAL A 43 -0.69 -17.82 -12.89
CA VAL A 43 0.18 -17.80 -11.71
C VAL A 43 0.05 -19.06 -10.86
N GLU A 44 -1.12 -19.70 -10.84
CA GLU A 44 -1.39 -20.94 -10.07
C GLU A 44 -0.51 -22.12 -10.52
N LYS A 45 0.10 -22.03 -11.71
CA LYS A 45 1.04 -23.04 -12.23
C LYS A 45 2.40 -22.99 -11.53
N TYR A 46 2.76 -21.88 -10.92
CA TYR A 46 4.09 -21.66 -10.36
C TYR A 46 4.10 -21.01 -8.97
N TRP A 47 2.99 -20.44 -8.52
CA TRP A 47 2.71 -20.17 -7.11
C TRP A 47 2.05 -21.39 -6.50
N ILE A 48 2.80 -22.10 -5.68
CA ILE A 48 2.44 -23.43 -5.19
C ILE A 48 2.09 -23.32 -3.71
N PRO A 49 0.83 -23.60 -3.34
CA PRO A 49 0.45 -23.81 -1.94
C PRO A 49 1.22 -25.00 -1.37
N THR A 50 1.55 -24.94 -0.09
CA THR A 50 2.24 -26.05 0.57
C THR A 50 1.33 -27.28 0.70
N ASP A 51 1.89 -28.48 0.61
CA ASP A 51 1.20 -29.76 0.88
C ASP A 51 1.29 -30.13 2.39
N SER A 52 1.92 -29.29 3.21
CA SER A 52 2.11 -29.50 4.65
C SER A 52 0.78 -29.51 5.41
N LYS A 53 0.49 -30.59 6.13
CA LYS A 53 -0.81 -30.83 6.80
C LYS A 53 -1.28 -29.75 7.77
N ASN A 54 -0.36 -29.02 8.39
CA ASN A 54 -0.67 -27.97 9.37
C ASN A 54 -1.06 -26.63 8.71
N TYR A 55 -0.94 -26.53 7.38
CA TYR A 55 -1.26 -25.35 6.60
C TYR A 55 -2.55 -25.60 5.81
N THR A 56 -3.66 -25.16 6.39
CA THR A 56 -5.01 -25.45 5.89
C THR A 56 -5.64 -24.30 5.13
N GLY A 57 -4.98 -23.14 5.09
CA GLY A 57 -5.58 -21.97 4.47
C GLY A 57 -5.55 -22.01 2.94
N ALA A 58 -6.67 -21.59 2.36
CA ALA A 58 -6.87 -21.58 0.92
C ALA A 58 -6.36 -20.28 0.29
N TRP A 59 -5.77 -20.42 -0.89
CA TRP A 59 -5.31 -19.33 -1.73
C TRP A 59 -6.12 -19.31 -3.02
N GLN A 60 -6.44 -18.11 -3.50
CA GLN A 60 -7.20 -17.94 -4.74
C GLN A 60 -6.73 -16.68 -5.47
N ILE A 61 -6.70 -16.75 -6.80
CA ILE A 61 -6.64 -15.55 -7.62
C ILE A 61 -8.06 -15.07 -7.87
N GLU A 62 -8.38 -13.84 -7.49
CA GLU A 62 -9.71 -13.26 -7.64
C GLU A 62 -9.66 -11.75 -7.84
N HIS A 63 -10.77 -11.21 -8.34
CA HIS A 63 -10.98 -9.77 -8.39
C HIS A 63 -11.07 -9.21 -6.98
N THR A 64 -10.42 -8.07 -6.74
CA THR A 64 -10.52 -7.39 -5.44
C THR A 64 -11.92 -6.84 -5.21
N GLU A 65 -12.34 -6.78 -3.95
CA GLU A 65 -13.63 -6.18 -3.56
C GLU A 65 -13.62 -4.66 -3.79
N ILE A 66 -14.79 -4.10 -4.12
CA ILE A 66 -14.96 -2.65 -4.27
C ILE A 66 -14.86 -1.97 -2.89
N PRO A 67 -14.19 -0.81 -2.77
CA PRO A 67 -13.55 -0.02 -3.82
C PRO A 67 -12.21 -0.61 -4.26
N GLN A 68 -11.96 -0.71 -5.56
CA GLN A 68 -10.71 -1.24 -6.11
C GLN A 68 -9.69 -0.12 -6.32
N THR A 69 -8.42 -0.45 -6.54
CA THR A 69 -7.42 0.55 -6.97
C THR A 69 -7.38 0.73 -8.49
N LEU A 70 -7.80 -0.30 -9.22
CA LEU A 70 -8.13 -0.28 -10.63
C LEU A 70 -9.31 -1.21 -10.93
N PRO A 71 -10.14 -0.90 -11.94
CA PRO A 71 -11.21 -1.79 -12.38
C PRO A 71 -10.68 -3.16 -12.81
N ASN A 72 -11.34 -4.22 -12.34
CA ASN A 72 -11.03 -5.61 -12.67
C ASN A 72 -9.62 -6.05 -12.28
N GLU A 73 -8.98 -5.40 -11.31
CA GLU A 73 -7.70 -5.86 -10.79
C GLU A 73 -7.86 -7.22 -10.09
N ASN A 74 -6.91 -8.12 -10.32
CA ASN A 74 -6.83 -9.40 -9.64
C ASN A 74 -5.77 -9.34 -8.54
N ALA A 75 -5.94 -10.15 -7.50
CA ALA A 75 -5.00 -10.32 -6.42
C ALA A 75 -4.83 -11.79 -6.06
N LEU A 76 -3.71 -12.11 -5.43
CA LEU A 76 -3.59 -13.35 -4.66
C LEU A 76 -4.24 -13.13 -3.30
N VAL A 77 -5.25 -13.93 -2.97
CA VAL A 77 -6.05 -13.74 -1.77
C VAL A 77 -5.98 -14.97 -0.86
N ALA A 78 -5.69 -14.73 0.43
CA ALA A 78 -5.80 -15.74 1.48
C ALA A 78 -7.26 -15.80 1.98
N LYS A 79 -8.01 -16.85 1.58
CA LYS A 79 -9.48 -16.94 1.75
C LYS A 79 -9.93 -17.48 3.11
N SER A 80 -9.07 -18.25 3.78
CA SER A 80 -9.44 -18.92 5.03
C SER A 80 -9.41 -17.97 6.24
N ARG A 81 -10.13 -18.35 7.30
CA ARG A 81 -10.05 -17.72 8.62
C ARG A 81 -9.35 -18.67 9.59
N ASN A 82 -8.68 -18.11 10.59
CA ASN A 82 -8.03 -18.88 11.67
C ASN A 82 -7.15 -20.01 11.13
N SER A 83 -6.30 -19.68 10.15
CA SER A 83 -5.51 -20.66 9.43
C SER A 83 -4.05 -20.27 9.35
N HIS A 84 -3.18 -21.27 9.42
CA HIS A 84 -1.86 -21.18 8.85
C HIS A 84 -1.98 -21.38 7.34
N SER A 85 -1.40 -20.45 6.58
CA SER A 85 -1.43 -20.44 5.13
C SER A 85 -0.02 -20.27 4.60
N ALA A 86 0.35 -21.11 3.63
CA ALA A 86 1.61 -20.93 2.94
C ALA A 86 1.49 -21.17 1.44
N ILE A 87 2.06 -20.26 0.66
CA ILE A 87 2.16 -20.31 -0.79
C ILE A 87 3.47 -19.66 -1.21
N SER A 88 4.17 -20.26 -2.16
CA SER A 88 5.44 -19.70 -2.61
C SER A 88 5.77 -20.08 -4.04
N THR A 89 6.74 -19.38 -4.60
CA THR A 89 7.30 -19.67 -5.90
C THR A 89 8.82 -19.71 -5.86
N LYS A 90 9.41 -20.54 -6.72
CA LYS A 90 10.86 -20.59 -6.95
C LYS A 90 11.23 -19.63 -8.07
N PHE A 91 12.31 -18.89 -7.87
CA PHE A 91 12.87 -18.11 -8.97
C PHE A 91 13.51 -19.03 -10.00
N LYS A 92 13.43 -18.65 -11.28
CA LYS A 92 14.08 -19.41 -12.38
C LYS A 92 15.59 -19.50 -12.19
N LYS A 93 16.19 -18.48 -11.59
CA LYS A 93 17.59 -18.40 -11.18
C LYS A 93 17.67 -17.67 -9.84
N PRO A 94 18.61 -18.01 -8.96
CA PRO A 94 18.80 -17.26 -7.73
C PRO A 94 19.08 -15.78 -8.02
N ILE A 95 18.46 -14.91 -7.25
CA ILE A 95 18.62 -13.45 -7.34
C ILE A 95 19.65 -13.01 -6.30
N THR A 96 20.61 -12.18 -6.71
CA THR A 96 21.70 -11.69 -5.86
C THR A 96 21.89 -10.20 -6.03
N PHE A 97 22.17 -9.52 -4.93
CA PHE A 97 22.50 -8.10 -4.88
C PHE A 97 23.88 -7.95 -4.24
N ILE A 98 24.91 -7.64 -5.02
CA ILE A 98 26.28 -7.46 -4.51
C ILE A 98 26.68 -5.99 -4.69
N ASN A 99 26.94 -5.28 -3.58
CA ASN A 99 27.30 -3.86 -3.55
C ASN A 99 26.32 -2.95 -4.31
N GLN A 100 25.05 -3.36 -4.37
CA GLN A 100 23.95 -2.66 -5.03
C GLN A 100 22.79 -2.51 -4.06
N THR A 101 21.92 -1.54 -4.31
CA THR A 101 20.69 -1.37 -3.53
C THR A 101 19.76 -2.54 -3.79
N PHE A 102 19.13 -3.05 -2.74
CA PHE A 102 18.08 -4.06 -2.79
C PHE A 102 16.75 -3.38 -2.43
N VAL A 103 15.78 -3.47 -3.33
CA VAL A 103 14.41 -2.99 -3.12
C VAL A 103 13.45 -4.17 -3.19
N LEU A 104 12.65 -4.34 -2.14
CA LEU A 104 11.54 -5.29 -2.08
C LEU A 104 10.26 -4.53 -1.77
N GLN A 105 9.23 -4.71 -2.58
CA GLN A 105 7.96 -4.03 -2.40
C GLN A 105 6.79 -4.94 -2.73
N TYR A 106 5.64 -4.71 -2.10
CA TYR A 106 4.38 -5.33 -2.47
C TYR A 106 3.20 -4.54 -1.90
N GLU A 107 2.02 -4.77 -2.48
CA GLU A 107 0.77 -4.25 -1.97
C GLU A 107 0.07 -5.31 -1.13
N MET A 108 -0.50 -4.86 -0.01
CA MET A 108 -1.38 -5.66 0.84
C MET A 108 -2.65 -4.87 1.09
N ARG A 109 -3.78 -5.55 1.00
CA ARG A 109 -5.10 -5.00 1.35
C ARG A 109 -5.86 -6.01 2.21
N PRO A 110 -6.27 -5.64 3.44
CA PRO A 110 -7.26 -6.40 4.16
C PRO A 110 -8.66 -6.03 3.62
N GLN A 111 -9.28 -6.89 2.81
CA GLN A 111 -10.55 -6.56 2.15
C GLN A 111 -11.73 -6.34 3.11
N PHE A 112 -11.62 -6.81 4.37
CA PHE A 112 -12.65 -6.62 5.39
C PHE A 112 -12.12 -6.08 6.72
N ALA A 113 -11.04 -6.66 7.24
CA ALA A 113 -10.48 -6.27 8.54
C ALA A 113 -9.05 -6.80 8.70
N PHE A 114 -8.23 -6.06 9.45
CA PHE A 114 -6.88 -6.46 9.82
C PHE A 114 -6.71 -6.39 11.33
N THR A 115 -7.28 -7.36 12.06
CA THR A 115 -7.35 -7.33 13.54
C THR A 115 -6.36 -8.28 14.19
N CYS A 116 -6.21 -9.49 13.67
CA CYS A 116 -5.18 -10.43 14.11
C CYS A 116 -4.69 -11.31 12.95
N SER A 117 -3.79 -10.78 12.13
CA SER A 117 -3.22 -11.48 10.99
C SER A 117 -1.78 -11.02 10.70
N GLY A 118 -0.93 -11.98 10.37
CA GLY A 118 0.32 -11.73 9.65
C GLY A 118 0.04 -11.57 8.17
N ALA A 119 0.68 -10.60 7.53
CA ALA A 119 0.60 -10.38 6.09
C ALA A 119 1.97 -10.02 5.51
N TYR A 120 3.02 -10.57 6.12
CA TYR A 120 4.42 -10.45 5.70
C TYR A 120 4.79 -11.50 4.66
N LEU A 121 5.75 -11.17 3.81
CA LEU A 121 6.38 -12.07 2.85
C LEU A 121 7.74 -12.54 3.37
N LYS A 122 8.21 -13.67 2.85
CA LYS A 122 9.55 -14.22 3.11
C LYS A 122 10.30 -14.47 1.80
N LEU A 123 11.61 -14.21 1.83
CA LEU A 123 12.55 -14.62 0.80
C LEU A 123 13.39 -15.80 1.32
N PHE A 124 13.54 -16.84 0.50
CA PHE A 124 14.13 -18.11 0.90
C PHE A 124 15.46 -18.37 0.21
N SER A 125 16.33 -19.12 0.90
CA SER A 125 17.55 -19.69 0.31
C SER A 125 17.26 -21.07 -0.31
N ASP A 126 18.16 -21.61 -1.14
CA ASP A 126 18.00 -22.95 -1.71
C ASP A 126 18.15 -24.11 -0.69
N SER A 127 18.65 -23.83 0.52
CA SER A 127 19.12 -24.89 1.44
C SER A 127 18.07 -25.91 1.87
N ASN A 128 16.83 -25.48 2.16
CA ASN A 128 15.70 -26.36 2.48
C ASN A 128 14.37 -25.87 1.88
N PHE A 129 14.43 -25.07 0.82
CA PHE A 129 13.23 -24.48 0.22
C PHE A 129 12.65 -25.37 -0.89
N ASP A 130 11.44 -25.86 -0.64
CA ASP A 130 10.57 -26.53 -1.60
C ASP A 130 9.16 -25.97 -1.40
N PRO A 131 8.54 -25.32 -2.40
CA PRO A 131 7.21 -24.73 -2.25
C PRO A 131 6.16 -25.69 -1.70
N LYS A 132 6.23 -26.98 -2.08
CA LYS A 132 5.30 -28.01 -1.60
C LYS A 132 5.51 -28.41 -0.14
N LYS A 133 6.66 -28.09 0.44
CA LYS A 133 7.02 -28.43 1.82
C LYS A 133 7.25 -27.20 2.68
N LEU A 134 6.79 -26.02 2.22
CA LEU A 134 6.97 -24.78 2.94
C LEU A 134 6.28 -24.86 4.31
N THR A 135 7.03 -24.53 5.35
CA THR A 135 6.60 -24.43 6.75
C THR A 135 7.38 -23.32 7.48
N ASN A 136 7.02 -23.07 8.73
CA ASN A 136 7.72 -22.17 9.66
C ASN A 136 9.18 -22.58 9.93
N GLU A 137 9.54 -23.86 9.76
CA GLU A 137 10.93 -24.32 9.86
C GLU A 137 11.76 -24.10 8.58
N THR A 138 11.12 -23.66 7.48
CA THR A 138 11.83 -23.38 6.24
C THR A 138 12.71 -22.14 6.41
N LYS A 139 14.00 -22.26 6.07
CA LYS A 139 14.97 -21.20 6.30
C LYS A 139 14.75 -20.05 5.33
N HIS A 140 14.33 -18.92 5.89
CA HIS A 140 14.21 -17.66 5.16
C HIS A 140 15.47 -16.80 5.39
N ILE A 141 15.86 -16.06 4.36
CA ILE A 141 16.91 -15.05 4.46
C ILE A 141 16.34 -13.76 5.04
N LEU A 142 15.13 -13.39 4.59
CA LEU A 142 14.48 -12.13 4.90
C LEU A 142 12.98 -12.36 5.11
N MET A 143 12.39 -11.72 6.12
CA MET A 143 10.95 -11.58 6.33
C MET A 143 10.62 -10.10 6.44
N PHE A 144 9.65 -9.64 5.65
CA PHE A 144 9.27 -8.24 5.58
C PHE A 144 7.75 -8.08 5.42
N GLY A 145 7.16 -7.16 6.18
CA GLY A 145 5.76 -6.78 6.03
C GLY A 145 4.96 -6.67 7.33
N PRO A 146 3.68 -6.26 7.25
CA PRO A 146 2.85 -6.01 8.40
C PRO A 146 2.41 -7.30 9.12
N ASP A 147 2.33 -7.20 10.43
CA ASP A 147 1.82 -8.22 11.35
C ASP A 147 1.07 -7.50 12.47
N ARG A 148 -0.19 -7.86 12.62
CA ARG A 148 -1.04 -7.26 13.64
C ARG A 148 -1.77 -8.34 14.41
N CYS A 149 -1.87 -8.18 15.73
CA CYS A 149 -2.80 -8.92 16.58
C CYS A 149 -3.19 -8.12 17.83
N GLY A 150 -4.40 -7.55 17.80
CA GLY A 150 -4.89 -6.67 18.86
C GLY A 150 -4.08 -5.38 18.91
N GLU A 151 -3.45 -5.13 20.07
CA GLU A 151 -2.56 -3.98 20.30
C GLU A 151 -1.17 -4.16 19.68
N LEU A 152 -0.76 -5.39 19.39
CA LEU A 152 0.49 -5.64 18.67
C LEU A 152 0.29 -5.24 17.22
N ASN A 153 0.99 -4.22 16.76
CA ASN A 153 1.00 -3.76 15.37
C ASN A 153 2.44 -3.43 14.98
N ARG A 154 2.96 -4.09 13.95
CA ARG A 154 4.35 -3.91 13.52
C ARG A 154 4.53 -4.27 12.06
N ILE A 155 5.42 -3.54 11.40
CA ILE A 155 5.99 -3.93 10.12
C ILE A 155 7.33 -4.61 10.41
N HIS A 156 7.37 -5.91 10.20
CA HIS A 156 8.57 -6.71 10.39
C HIS A 156 9.63 -6.33 9.37
N PHE A 157 10.88 -6.25 9.83
CA PHE A 157 12.06 -6.44 9.02
C PHE A 157 12.98 -7.36 9.83
N ILE A 158 13.02 -8.61 9.40
CA ILE A 158 13.81 -9.66 10.04
C ILE A 158 14.72 -10.28 8.98
N PHE A 159 15.98 -10.51 9.30
CA PHE A 159 16.87 -11.24 8.42
C PHE A 159 17.82 -12.17 9.18
N ASN A 160 18.18 -13.29 8.54
CA ASN A 160 19.04 -14.31 9.10
C ASN A 160 20.50 -14.07 8.67
N TYR A 161 21.35 -13.74 9.63
CA TYR A 161 22.77 -13.47 9.42
C TYR A 161 23.64 -14.65 9.86
N PHE A 162 24.56 -15.08 8.98
CA PHE A 162 25.54 -16.12 9.33
C PHE A 162 26.79 -15.50 9.95
N HIS A 163 27.03 -15.78 11.24
CA HIS A 163 28.20 -15.27 11.94
C HIS A 163 29.46 -16.09 11.60
N PRO A 164 30.47 -15.54 10.90
CA PRO A 164 31.55 -16.36 10.33
C PRO A 164 32.53 -16.91 11.38
N LYS A 165 32.75 -16.22 12.51
CA LYS A 165 33.58 -16.75 13.60
C LYS A 165 32.87 -17.82 14.44
N ARG A 166 31.61 -17.61 14.80
CA ARG A 166 30.84 -18.57 15.61
C ARG A 166 30.25 -19.73 14.81
N LYS A 167 30.14 -19.61 13.48
CA LYS A 167 29.52 -20.59 12.58
C LYS A 167 28.04 -20.87 12.91
N ILE A 168 27.33 -19.84 13.39
CA ILE A 168 25.91 -19.92 13.75
C ILE A 168 25.12 -18.88 12.94
N TYR A 169 23.86 -19.21 12.65
CA TYR A 169 22.89 -18.23 12.17
C TYR A 169 22.29 -17.47 13.35
N LYS A 170 22.06 -16.19 13.16
CA LYS A 170 21.43 -15.27 14.11
C LYS A 170 20.29 -14.58 13.40
N GLU A 171 19.09 -14.73 13.93
CA GLU A 171 17.93 -13.96 13.48
C GLU A 171 18.05 -12.54 14.07
N LEU A 172 17.98 -11.54 13.20
CA LEU A 172 18.10 -10.13 13.57
C LEU A 172 16.73 -9.48 13.38
N ILE A 173 16.13 -9.00 14.47
CA ILE A 173 14.78 -8.44 14.47
C ILE A 173 14.86 -6.92 14.63
N LEU A 174 14.17 -6.16 13.78
CA LEU A 174 14.15 -4.71 13.85
C LEU A 174 13.68 -4.19 15.22
N LYS A 175 14.44 -3.28 15.82
CA LYS A 175 14.06 -2.53 17.02
C LYS A 175 13.05 -1.45 16.69
N SER A 176 12.02 -1.33 17.54
CA SER A 176 10.95 -0.33 17.40
C SER A 176 10.40 -0.30 15.97
N PRO A 177 9.83 -1.42 15.50
CA PRO A 177 9.26 -1.49 14.16
C PRO A 177 8.11 -0.48 14.03
N PRO A 178 7.95 0.16 12.86
CA PRO A 178 6.82 1.05 12.62
C PRO A 178 5.51 0.26 12.59
N GLU A 179 4.41 0.94 12.87
CA GLU A 179 3.06 0.36 12.83
C GLU A 179 2.50 0.33 11.40
N ALA A 180 1.68 -0.68 11.10
CA ALA A 180 0.95 -0.75 9.83
C ALA A 180 -0.34 0.08 9.92
N PRO A 181 -0.81 0.69 8.82
CA PRO A 181 -2.12 1.32 8.75
C PRO A 181 -3.26 0.37 9.15
N VAL A 182 -4.32 0.96 9.70
CA VAL A 182 -5.47 0.24 10.28
C VAL A 182 -6.75 0.66 9.57
N ASP A 183 -6.92 0.14 8.35
CA ASP A 183 -8.12 0.34 7.55
C ASP A 183 -8.32 -0.85 6.59
N VAL A 184 -9.05 -0.66 5.50
CA VAL A 184 -9.38 -1.69 4.49
C VAL A 184 -8.91 -1.32 3.08
N TYR A 185 -7.98 -0.37 2.98
CA TYR A 185 -7.42 0.14 1.73
C TYR A 185 -6.15 -0.61 1.34
N ASN A 186 -5.76 -0.45 0.09
CA ASN A 186 -4.47 -0.95 -0.37
C ASN A 186 -3.35 -0.10 0.23
N HIS A 187 -2.37 -0.77 0.83
CA HIS A 187 -1.13 -0.15 1.28
C HIS A 187 0.07 -0.78 0.60
N LEU A 188 1.04 0.07 0.27
CA LEU A 188 2.29 -0.31 -0.37
C LEU A 188 3.39 -0.39 0.68
N TYR A 189 3.94 -1.58 0.89
CA TYR A 189 5.04 -1.80 1.81
C TYR A 189 6.34 -1.94 1.03
N THR A 190 7.32 -1.08 1.33
CA THR A 190 8.62 -1.05 0.62
C THR A 190 9.76 -1.17 1.61
N LEU A 191 10.68 -2.11 1.36
CA LEU A 191 11.96 -2.22 2.05
C LEU A 191 13.08 -1.87 1.07
N ILE A 192 13.96 -0.97 1.50
CA ILE A 192 15.15 -0.57 0.77
C ILE A 192 16.36 -0.86 1.65
N VAL A 193 17.35 -1.60 1.13
CA VAL A 193 18.63 -1.88 1.80
C VAL A 193 19.76 -1.41 0.88
N ARG A 194 20.66 -0.57 1.39
CA ARG A 194 21.66 0.14 0.58
C ARG A 194 23.09 -0.36 0.84
N PRO A 195 24.03 -0.19 -0.11
CA PRO A 195 25.43 -0.60 0.04
C PRO A 195 26.18 0.07 1.20
N ASN A 196 25.69 1.22 1.68
CA ASN A 196 26.22 1.90 2.86
C ASN A 196 25.73 1.29 4.19
N ASN A 197 25.11 0.09 4.15
CA ASN A 197 24.57 -0.64 5.30
C ASN A 197 23.42 0.08 6.04
N THR A 198 22.71 0.96 5.33
CA THR A 198 21.47 1.58 5.82
C THR A 198 20.24 0.93 5.18
N PHE A 199 19.10 1.10 5.81
CA PHE A 199 17.82 0.69 5.27
C PHE A 199 16.75 1.75 5.47
N SER A 200 15.69 1.66 4.67
CA SER A 200 14.47 2.43 4.79
C SER A 200 13.26 1.49 4.67
N ILE A 201 12.26 1.69 5.50
CA ILE A 201 10.93 1.11 5.35
C ILE A 201 9.99 2.25 4.98
N LEU A 202 9.25 2.05 3.90
CA LEU A 202 8.23 2.97 3.45
C LEU A 202 6.87 2.30 3.46
N VAL A 203 5.86 3.08 3.82
CA VAL A 203 4.46 2.77 3.64
C VAL A 203 3.89 3.83 2.72
N ASP A 204 3.21 3.41 1.66
CA ASP A 204 2.58 4.32 0.69
C ASP A 204 3.57 5.35 0.11
N ASN A 205 4.78 4.88 -0.18
CA ASN A 205 5.89 5.68 -0.69
C ASN A 205 6.40 6.79 0.27
N GLU A 206 5.99 6.75 1.54
CA GLU A 206 6.48 7.63 2.61
C GLU A 206 7.38 6.86 3.59
N ILE A 207 8.50 7.45 3.97
CA ILE A 207 9.45 6.83 4.91
C ILE A 207 8.85 6.81 6.32
N VAL A 208 8.61 5.61 6.83
CA VAL A 208 8.14 5.39 8.22
C VAL A 208 9.29 4.97 9.15
N LYS A 209 10.39 4.45 8.61
CA LYS A 209 11.58 4.08 9.39
C LYS A 209 12.84 4.17 8.54
N ASN A 210 13.90 4.74 9.13
CA ASN A 210 15.27 4.64 8.63
C ASN A 210 16.16 4.01 9.71
N GLY A 211 17.22 3.34 9.30
CA GLY A 211 18.19 2.79 10.24
C GLY A 211 19.44 2.21 9.58
N SER A 212 20.26 1.59 10.41
CA SER A 212 21.51 0.90 10.11
C SER A 212 21.38 -0.59 10.41
N LEU A 213 21.86 -1.42 9.48
CA LEU A 213 21.93 -2.88 9.67
C LEU A 213 22.80 -3.28 10.86
N PHE A 214 23.68 -2.39 11.35
CA PHE A 214 24.58 -2.68 12.46
C PHE A 214 23.92 -2.61 13.84
N PHE A 215 23.04 -1.62 14.06
CA PHE A 215 22.67 -1.18 15.41
C PHE A 215 21.17 -1.24 15.69
N ASP A 216 20.33 -1.11 14.66
CA ASP A 216 18.88 -1.00 14.79
C ASP A 216 18.17 -2.37 14.88
N PHE A 217 18.93 -3.44 15.10
CA PHE A 217 18.41 -4.79 15.29
C PHE A 217 18.64 -5.27 16.71
N ASP A 218 17.74 -6.12 17.19
CA ASP A 218 17.87 -6.88 18.43
C ASP A 218 17.82 -8.38 18.12
N PRO A 219 18.85 -9.14 18.49
CA PRO A 219 20.18 -8.66 18.90
C PRO A 219 20.88 -7.81 17.82
N PRO A 220 21.82 -6.90 18.16
CA PRO A 220 22.53 -6.11 17.16
C PRO A 220 23.43 -6.99 16.30
N LEU A 221 23.60 -6.62 15.04
CA LEU A 221 24.53 -7.28 14.13
C LEU A 221 25.98 -7.03 14.58
N LEU A 222 26.33 -5.76 14.84
CA LEU A 222 27.65 -5.41 15.35
C LEU A 222 27.69 -5.60 16.86
N GLU A 223 28.35 -6.67 17.28
CA GLU A 223 28.56 -6.97 18.70
C GLU A 223 29.60 -6.07 19.34
N PRO A 224 29.55 -5.87 20.66
CA PRO A 224 30.53 -5.05 21.36
C PRO A 224 31.93 -5.69 21.27
N ARG A 225 32.94 -4.82 21.19
CA ARG A 225 34.37 -5.20 21.19
C ARG A 225 34.80 -5.83 22.51
N GLU A 226 34.13 -5.46 23.60
CA GLU A 226 34.39 -5.96 24.93
C GLU A 226 33.11 -6.55 25.51
N ILE A 227 33.22 -7.69 26.16
CA ILE A 227 32.14 -8.37 26.87
C ILE A 227 32.49 -8.47 28.36
N PRO A 228 31.49 -8.58 29.25
CA PRO A 228 31.76 -8.89 30.64
C PRO A 228 32.54 -10.21 30.75
N ASP A 229 33.54 -10.22 31.62
CA ASP A 229 34.37 -11.38 31.89
C ASP A 229 33.51 -12.48 32.56
N PRO A 230 33.25 -13.61 31.89
CA PRO A 230 32.37 -14.65 32.43
C PRO A 230 32.93 -15.29 33.71
N ASP A 231 34.25 -15.18 33.92
CA ASP A 231 34.94 -15.72 35.08
C ASP A 231 35.04 -14.71 36.24
N ASP A 232 34.74 -13.43 35.99
CA ASP A 232 34.75 -12.39 37.03
C ASP A 232 33.48 -12.44 37.88
N LYS A 233 33.66 -12.57 39.18
CA LYS A 233 32.59 -12.65 40.17
C LYS A 233 32.79 -11.58 41.22
N LYS A 234 31.69 -11.00 41.66
CA LYS A 234 31.69 -10.06 42.79
C LYS A 234 32.29 -10.74 44.02
N PRO A 235 33.36 -10.18 44.63
CA PRO A 235 33.93 -10.71 45.86
C PRO A 235 32.91 -10.71 47.01
N GLU A 236 32.97 -11.73 47.88
CA GLU A 236 32.07 -11.86 49.04
C GLU A 236 32.27 -10.72 50.06
N ASP A 237 33.48 -10.18 50.16
CA ASP A 237 33.85 -9.08 51.06
C ASP A 237 33.65 -7.68 50.44
N TRP A 238 32.98 -7.58 49.29
CA TRP A 238 32.77 -6.31 48.61
C TRP A 238 31.86 -5.35 49.40
N ASN A 239 32.40 -4.19 49.79
CA ASN A 239 31.66 -3.16 50.51
C ASN A 239 30.97 -2.16 49.56
N GLU A 240 29.67 -2.34 49.34
CA GLU A 240 28.85 -1.47 48.47
C GLU A 240 28.76 -0.02 48.95
N ASN A 241 28.88 0.23 50.26
CA ASN A 241 28.82 1.57 50.82
C ASN A 241 30.04 2.43 50.43
N LYS A 242 31.12 1.82 49.93
CA LYS A 242 32.33 2.51 49.44
C LYS A 242 32.34 2.68 47.93
N SER A 243 31.83 1.70 47.18
CA SER A 243 31.82 1.73 45.72
C SER A 243 30.92 0.65 45.12
N GLU A 244 30.29 0.97 44.00
CA GLU A 244 29.58 -0.01 43.17
C GLU A 244 30.56 -1.00 42.53
N TRP A 245 30.29 -2.29 42.67
CA TRP A 245 31.03 -3.33 41.95
C TRP A 245 30.67 -3.30 40.46
N LYS A 246 31.68 -3.38 39.59
CA LYS A 246 31.51 -3.48 38.14
C LYS A 246 32.27 -4.69 37.64
N GLN A 247 31.58 -5.57 36.94
CA GLN A 247 32.19 -6.71 36.28
C GLN A 247 33.27 -6.23 35.31
N LYS A 248 34.46 -6.82 35.41
CA LYS A 248 35.57 -6.61 34.49
C LYS A 248 35.11 -6.94 33.08
N LYS A 249 35.59 -6.16 32.11
CA LYS A 249 35.38 -6.44 30.69
C LYS A 249 36.63 -7.04 30.08
N ILE A 250 36.44 -8.00 29.18
CA ILE A 250 37.50 -8.61 28.36
C ILE A 250 37.18 -8.42 26.89
N LEU A 251 38.20 -8.52 26.04
CA LEU A 251 37.99 -8.50 24.59
C LEU A 251 37.08 -9.65 24.17
N ASN A 252 36.10 -9.35 23.32
CA ASN A 252 35.21 -10.35 22.76
C ASN A 252 35.97 -11.21 21.74
N PRO A 253 36.28 -12.50 22.03
CA PRO A 253 37.06 -13.35 21.13
C PRO A 253 36.33 -13.58 19.79
N PHE A 254 35.00 -13.45 19.78
CA PHE A 254 34.16 -13.60 18.62
C PHE A 254 33.82 -12.29 17.92
N TYR A 255 34.36 -11.16 18.35
CA TYR A 255 34.14 -9.86 17.70
C TYR A 255 34.44 -9.97 16.19
N PHE A 256 33.45 -9.66 15.38
CA PHE A 256 33.55 -9.64 13.93
C PHE A 256 32.68 -8.50 13.40
N MET A 257 33.28 -7.67 12.56
CA MET A 257 32.57 -6.62 11.84
C MET A 257 32.44 -7.04 10.40
N ASP A 258 31.22 -7.38 9.98
CA ASP A 258 30.92 -7.52 8.56
C ASP A 258 30.90 -6.12 7.94
N VAL A 259 31.67 -5.90 6.88
CA VAL A 259 31.68 -4.62 6.15
C VAL A 259 30.59 -4.56 5.07
N HIS A 260 30.02 -5.71 4.69
CA HIS A 260 29.00 -5.82 3.65
C HIS A 260 27.74 -6.61 4.08
N PRO A 261 27.13 -6.35 5.25
CA PRO A 261 25.91 -7.07 5.66
C PRO A 261 24.69 -6.81 4.78
N HIS A 262 24.72 -5.81 3.90
CA HIS A 262 23.70 -5.61 2.85
C HIS A 262 23.75 -6.67 1.75
N ASN A 263 24.87 -7.38 1.58
CA ASN A 263 25.01 -8.46 0.60
C ASN A 263 24.37 -9.73 1.15
N PHE A 264 23.05 -9.81 1.03
CA PHE A 264 22.31 -11.02 1.39
C PHE A 264 22.77 -12.23 0.57
N PRO A 265 22.70 -13.45 1.14
CA PRO A 265 22.84 -14.67 0.36
C PRO A 265 21.87 -14.71 -0.83
N PRO A 266 22.16 -15.51 -1.89
CA PRO A 266 21.27 -15.63 -3.03
C PRO A 266 19.85 -16.05 -2.62
N PHE A 267 18.86 -15.29 -3.09
CA PHE A 267 17.45 -15.62 -2.91
C PHE A 267 17.03 -16.63 -3.99
N SER A 268 16.44 -17.75 -3.59
CA SER A 268 15.99 -18.82 -4.50
C SER A 268 14.47 -18.87 -4.66
N GLY A 269 13.73 -18.17 -3.80
CA GLY A 269 12.29 -18.03 -3.95
C GLY A 269 11.69 -17.04 -2.97
N ILE A 270 10.39 -16.83 -3.14
CA ILE A 270 9.58 -15.88 -2.39
C ILE A 270 8.23 -16.50 -2.08
N GLY A 271 7.62 -16.12 -0.96
CA GLY A 271 6.27 -16.54 -0.66
C GLY A 271 5.74 -16.00 0.66
N PHE A 272 4.52 -16.40 0.95
CA PHE A 272 3.83 -16.12 2.19
C PHE A 272 3.80 -17.40 3.02
N GLU A 273 4.10 -17.27 4.31
CA GLU A 273 3.90 -18.30 5.33
C GLU A 273 3.40 -17.54 6.56
N ILE A 274 2.08 -17.52 6.74
CA ILE A 274 1.40 -16.60 7.64
C ILE A 274 0.35 -17.31 8.49
N TRP A 275 0.16 -16.82 9.71
CA TRP A 275 -1.05 -17.07 10.51
C TRP A 275 -2.00 -15.90 10.35
N HIS A 276 -3.28 -16.18 10.10
CA HIS A 276 -4.28 -15.11 10.00
C HIS A 276 -5.66 -15.54 10.52
N VAL A 277 -6.26 -14.67 11.33
CA VAL A 277 -7.66 -14.76 11.79
C VAL A 277 -8.59 -14.22 10.71
N ASN A 278 -8.19 -13.10 10.10
CA ASN A 278 -8.98 -12.45 9.06
C ASN A 278 -8.86 -13.24 7.76
N ARG A 279 -9.95 -13.28 7.00
CA ARG A 279 -9.94 -13.78 5.62
C ARG A 279 -9.79 -12.63 4.65
N ASP A 280 -9.55 -13.00 3.41
CA ASP A 280 -9.54 -12.12 2.25
C ASP A 280 -8.44 -11.05 2.34
N LEU A 281 -7.26 -11.45 2.84
CA LEU A 281 -6.05 -10.66 2.74
C LEU A 281 -5.53 -10.77 1.31
N ALA A 282 -5.59 -9.66 0.58
CA ALA A 282 -5.20 -9.57 -0.82
C ALA A 282 -3.77 -9.05 -0.95
N PHE A 283 -2.98 -9.68 -1.83
CA PHE A 283 -1.59 -9.36 -2.13
C PHE A 283 -1.41 -9.11 -3.62
N GLN A 284 -0.70 -8.04 -3.96
CA GLN A 284 -0.49 -7.61 -5.36
C GLN A 284 0.90 -7.00 -5.54
N ASN A 285 1.32 -6.90 -6.80
CA ASN A 285 2.48 -6.10 -7.24
C ASN A 285 3.76 -6.34 -6.44
N ILE A 286 4.09 -7.61 -6.19
CA ILE A 286 5.36 -7.98 -5.57
C ILE A 286 6.48 -7.61 -6.55
N LEU A 287 7.42 -6.79 -6.10
CA LEU A 287 8.53 -6.27 -6.89
C LEU A 287 9.85 -6.51 -6.16
N ILE A 288 10.85 -6.97 -6.91
CA ILE A 288 12.27 -6.96 -6.50
C ILE A 288 13.07 -6.21 -7.57
N ALA A 289 13.74 -5.15 -7.16
CA ALA A 289 14.50 -4.25 -8.04
C ALA A 289 15.78 -3.75 -7.37
N GLY A 290 16.67 -3.15 -8.17
CA GLY A 290 17.96 -2.60 -7.69
C GLY A 290 18.06 -1.08 -7.70
N ASP A 291 17.09 -0.39 -8.31
CA ASP A 291 17.10 1.06 -8.49
C ASP A 291 16.05 1.71 -7.58
N GLU A 292 16.50 2.35 -6.51
CA GLU A 292 15.63 3.03 -5.56
C GLU A 292 14.89 4.20 -6.20
N GLU A 293 15.57 5.05 -6.97
CA GLU A 293 14.97 6.27 -7.52
C GLU A 293 13.88 5.93 -8.54
N ALA A 294 14.15 4.98 -9.43
CA ALA A 294 13.18 4.53 -10.42
C ALA A 294 11.94 3.87 -9.78
N VAL A 295 12.11 3.12 -8.69
CA VAL A 295 10.98 2.51 -7.97
C VAL A 295 10.15 3.55 -7.25
N LEU A 296 10.78 4.49 -6.53
CA LEU A 296 10.05 5.56 -5.83
C LEU A 296 9.30 6.48 -6.81
N GLU A 297 9.89 6.73 -7.99
CA GLU A 297 9.23 7.49 -9.05
C GLU A 297 8.08 6.69 -9.69
N TRP A 298 8.25 5.39 -9.90
CA TRP A 298 7.17 4.53 -10.35
C TRP A 298 6.00 4.53 -9.36
N ASN A 299 6.26 4.44 -8.06
CA ASN A 299 5.22 4.47 -7.01
C ASN A 299 4.39 5.77 -7.06
N LYS A 300 5.03 6.92 -7.29
CA LYS A 300 4.32 8.21 -7.44
C LYS A 300 3.40 8.23 -8.66
N ASN A 301 3.81 7.58 -9.74
CA ASN A 301 3.07 7.59 -11.00
C ASN A 301 2.11 6.39 -11.14
N ASN A 302 2.23 5.37 -10.28
CA ASN A 302 1.45 4.15 -10.32
C ASN A 302 0.62 3.92 -9.06
N PHE A 303 1.24 3.68 -7.90
CA PHE A 303 0.51 3.31 -6.69
C PHE A 303 -0.30 4.48 -6.12
N LEU A 304 0.29 5.66 -5.97
CA LEU A 304 -0.38 6.82 -5.35
C LEU A 304 -1.65 7.26 -6.10
N PRO A 305 -1.67 7.37 -7.45
CA PRO A 305 -2.89 7.71 -8.19
C PRO A 305 -3.98 6.64 -8.05
N ARG A 306 -3.61 5.35 -8.02
CA ARG A 306 -4.53 4.23 -7.82
C ARG A 306 -5.14 4.22 -6.42
N GLN A 307 -4.31 4.43 -5.39
CA GLN A 307 -4.76 4.53 -4.00
C GLN A 307 -5.69 5.74 -3.79
N LYS A 308 -5.33 6.89 -4.36
CA LYS A 308 -6.19 8.08 -4.35
C LYS A 308 -7.56 7.80 -4.97
N TRP A 309 -7.59 7.15 -6.13
CA TRP A 309 -8.84 6.77 -6.81
C TRP A 309 -9.70 5.82 -5.97
N GLN A 310 -9.09 4.86 -5.27
CA GLN A 310 -9.79 3.97 -4.33
C GLN A 310 -10.45 4.75 -3.18
N LEU A 311 -9.71 5.69 -2.57
CA LEU A 311 -10.19 6.51 -1.46
C LEU A 311 -11.35 7.42 -1.88
N GLU A 312 -11.24 8.06 -3.04
CA GLU A 312 -12.31 8.91 -3.60
C GLU A 312 -13.56 8.09 -3.91
N SER A 313 -13.41 6.90 -4.50
CA SER A 313 -14.53 5.99 -4.78
C SER A 313 -15.26 5.55 -3.51
N TYR A 314 -14.52 5.30 -2.42
CA TYR A 314 -15.12 4.95 -1.14
C TYR A 314 -15.94 6.09 -0.53
N GLN A 315 -15.40 7.32 -0.58
CA GLN A 315 -16.08 8.51 -0.05
C GLN A 315 -17.41 8.75 -0.77
N GLU A 316 -17.41 8.59 -2.10
CA GLU A 316 -18.63 8.70 -2.91
C GLU A 316 -19.69 7.64 -2.52
N GLU A 317 -19.28 6.39 -2.31
CA GLU A 317 -20.19 5.31 -1.88
C GLU A 317 -20.76 5.55 -0.46
N ASP A 318 -19.93 6.00 0.48
CA ASP A 318 -20.33 6.34 1.83
C ASP A 318 -21.32 7.51 1.87
N GLU A 319 -21.07 8.56 1.09
CA GLU A 319 -21.97 9.71 0.96
C GLU A 319 -23.31 9.34 0.31
N ALA A 320 -23.26 8.55 -0.78
CA ALA A 320 -24.47 8.04 -1.44
C ALA A 320 -25.31 7.17 -0.49
N SER A 321 -24.64 6.32 0.30
CA SER A 321 -25.30 5.46 1.30
C SER A 321 -25.98 6.28 2.40
N LYS A 322 -25.30 7.29 2.96
CA LYS A 322 -25.85 8.22 3.95
C LYS A 322 -27.04 9.00 3.38
N TYR A 323 -26.96 9.49 2.14
CA TYR A 323 -28.07 10.16 1.47
C TYR A 323 -29.28 9.24 1.30
N HIS A 324 -29.06 8.00 0.86
CA HIS A 324 -30.13 7.01 0.72
C HIS A 324 -30.79 6.66 2.06
N GLU A 325 -30.02 6.50 3.12
CA GLU A 325 -30.54 6.21 4.46
C GLU A 325 -31.35 7.39 5.02
N ASN A 326 -30.84 8.62 4.90
CA ASN A 326 -31.57 9.84 5.25
C ASN A 326 -32.86 9.99 4.43
N SER A 327 -32.84 9.68 3.13
CA SER A 327 -34.05 9.71 2.29
C SER A 327 -35.10 8.66 2.68
N LYS A 328 -34.68 7.49 3.18
CA LYS A 328 -35.58 6.43 3.69
C LYS A 328 -36.17 6.83 5.03
N ASN A 329 -35.38 7.46 5.90
CA ASN A 329 -35.86 8.00 7.18
C ASN A 329 -36.82 9.18 6.96
N ASP A 330 -36.54 10.07 6.02
CA ASP A 330 -37.44 11.15 5.61
C ASP A 330 -38.76 10.64 5.02
N LYS A 331 -38.73 9.53 4.26
CA LYS A 331 -39.96 8.88 3.76
C LYS A 331 -40.77 8.21 4.87
N LYS A 332 -40.12 7.66 5.91
CA LYS A 332 -40.79 7.13 7.12
C LYS A 332 -41.40 8.25 7.98
N VAL A 333 -40.76 9.41 8.07
CA VAL A 333 -41.25 10.59 8.79
C VAL A 333 -42.35 11.33 7.99
N LYS A 334 -42.30 11.31 6.65
CA LYS A 334 -43.27 11.98 5.75
C LYS A 334 -44.68 11.41 5.74
N VAL A 335 -44.96 10.26 6.37
CA VAL A 335 -46.35 9.77 6.54
C VAL A 335 -47.13 10.63 7.56
N LYS A 336 -46.48 11.50 8.35
CA LYS A 336 -47.15 12.33 9.37
C LYS A 336 -47.13 13.86 9.17
N GLY A 337 -46.42 14.42 8.18
CA GLY A 337 -46.15 15.88 8.19
C GLY A 337 -45.98 16.56 6.82
N VAL A 338 -46.85 16.30 5.85
CA VAL A 338 -46.70 16.78 4.45
C VAL A 338 -46.84 18.31 4.28
N LYS A 339 -47.39 19.06 5.25
CA LYS A 339 -47.69 20.50 5.05
C LYS A 339 -46.57 21.48 5.43
N GLU A 340 -45.67 21.16 6.36
CA GLU A 340 -44.63 22.12 6.83
C GLU A 340 -43.37 22.13 5.95
N ASN A 341 -43.09 21.05 5.20
CA ASN A 341 -41.87 20.92 4.39
C ASN A 341 -41.90 21.67 3.04
N LEU A 342 -43.07 22.10 2.55
CA LEU A 342 -43.17 22.86 1.30
C LEU A 342 -42.69 24.30 1.45
N GLU A 343 -42.79 24.85 2.66
CA GLU A 343 -42.39 26.23 2.96
C GLU A 343 -40.87 26.37 3.07
N ILE A 344 -40.20 25.37 3.66
CA ILE A 344 -38.73 25.36 3.84
C ILE A 344 -38.01 25.22 2.49
N VAL A 345 -38.51 24.35 1.59
CA VAL A 345 -37.96 24.19 0.25
C VAL A 345 -38.16 25.47 -0.58
N SER A 346 -39.34 26.09 -0.49
CA SER A 346 -39.63 27.37 -1.15
C SER A 346 -38.73 28.50 -0.67
N ASN A 347 -38.48 28.58 0.64
CA ASN A 347 -37.63 29.61 1.23
C ASN A 347 -36.15 29.42 0.89
N SER A 348 -35.67 28.17 0.85
CA SER A 348 -34.29 27.84 0.42
C SER A 348 -34.06 28.18 -1.05
N PHE A 349 -35.04 27.90 -1.92
CA PHE A 349 -34.97 28.28 -3.34
C PHE A 349 -35.01 29.80 -3.53
N LYS A 350 -35.81 30.54 -2.76
CA LYS A 350 -35.84 32.00 -2.80
C LYS A 350 -34.51 32.61 -2.36
N GLN A 351 -33.89 32.05 -1.33
CA GLN A 351 -32.60 32.54 -0.82
C GLN A 351 -31.48 32.37 -1.85
N LEU A 352 -31.38 31.18 -2.46
CA LEU A 352 -30.43 30.93 -3.55
C LEU A 352 -30.71 31.84 -4.77
N PHE A 353 -31.98 32.07 -5.09
CA PHE A 353 -32.35 32.91 -6.23
C PHE A 353 -31.93 34.37 -6.02
N GLU A 354 -32.13 34.94 -4.83
CA GLU A 354 -31.71 36.32 -4.55
C GLU A 354 -30.18 36.47 -4.47
N GLU A 355 -29.46 35.45 -3.97
CA GLU A 355 -27.99 35.48 -3.88
C GLU A 355 -27.30 35.51 -5.26
N PHE A 356 -27.86 34.82 -6.26
CA PHE A 356 -27.28 34.71 -7.61
C PHE A 356 -28.02 35.51 -8.69
N LYS A 357 -29.04 36.30 -8.31
CA LYS A 357 -29.95 37.01 -9.23
C LYS A 357 -29.24 37.90 -10.24
N TYR A 358 -28.28 38.69 -9.77
CA TYR A 358 -27.59 39.67 -10.62
C TYR A 358 -26.60 39.02 -11.60
N GLN A 359 -25.97 37.91 -11.21
CA GLN A 359 -25.12 37.13 -12.11
C GLN A 359 -25.95 36.44 -13.20
N MET A 360 -27.12 35.91 -12.85
CA MET A 360 -28.06 35.32 -13.81
C MET A 360 -28.62 36.36 -14.79
N ILE A 361 -28.99 37.55 -14.31
CA ILE A 361 -29.45 38.65 -15.18
C ILE A 361 -28.33 39.15 -16.09
N SER A 362 -27.10 39.30 -15.58
CA SER A 362 -25.94 39.71 -16.37
C SER A 362 -25.63 38.74 -17.51
N LEU A 363 -25.68 37.43 -17.23
CA LEU A 363 -25.51 36.37 -18.24
C LEU A 363 -26.63 36.38 -19.29
N LEU A 364 -27.89 36.59 -18.87
CA LEU A 364 -29.04 36.68 -19.77
C LEU A 364 -28.97 37.90 -20.70
N VAL A 365 -28.59 39.06 -20.16
CA VAL A 365 -28.39 40.29 -20.95
C VAL A 365 -27.22 40.12 -21.91
N GLY A 366 -26.10 39.53 -21.47
CA GLY A 366 -24.97 39.21 -22.33
C GLY A 366 -25.35 38.29 -23.49
N LEU A 367 -26.14 37.24 -23.23
CA LEU A 367 -26.63 36.32 -24.25
C LEU A 367 -27.56 37.02 -25.26
N LEU A 368 -28.47 37.87 -24.78
CA LEU A 368 -29.39 38.63 -25.64
C LEU A 368 -28.65 39.64 -26.53
N ILE A 369 -27.62 40.31 -26.00
CA ILE A 369 -26.77 41.20 -26.78
C ILE A 369 -26.03 40.40 -27.87
N LEU A 370 -25.47 39.23 -27.52
CA LEU A 370 -24.77 38.38 -28.48
C LEU A 370 -25.69 37.90 -29.61
N LEU A 371 -26.90 37.47 -29.26
CA LEU A 371 -27.93 37.06 -30.23
C LEU A 371 -28.39 38.22 -31.11
N PHE A 372 -28.47 39.44 -30.57
CA PHE A 372 -28.80 40.64 -31.35
C PHE A 372 -27.70 40.98 -32.35
N PHE A 373 -26.42 40.91 -31.96
CA PHE A 373 -25.30 41.13 -32.88
C PHE A 373 -25.21 40.05 -33.97
N MET A 374 -25.50 38.79 -33.62
CA MET A 374 -25.61 37.69 -34.59
C MET A 374 -26.74 37.96 -35.60
N ALA A 375 -27.91 38.41 -35.14
CA ALA A 375 -29.03 38.74 -36.02
C ALA A 375 -28.71 39.93 -36.95
N LEU A 376 -28.01 40.97 -36.46
CA LEU A 376 -27.56 42.09 -37.28
C LEU A 376 -26.51 41.69 -38.32
N CYS A 377 -25.60 40.78 -37.98
CA CYS A 377 -24.63 40.22 -38.92
C CYS A 377 -25.35 39.41 -40.02
N CYS A 378 -26.31 38.57 -39.66
CA CYS A 378 -27.12 37.82 -40.63
C CYS A 378 -27.93 38.73 -41.55
N ARG A 379 -28.44 39.87 -41.06
CA ARG A 379 -29.20 40.85 -41.86
C ARG A 379 -28.33 41.63 -42.85
N LYS A 380 -27.08 41.93 -42.48
CA LYS A 380 -26.10 42.57 -43.41
C LYS A 380 -25.66 41.62 -44.51
N ILE A 381 -25.51 40.32 -44.22
CA ILE A 381 -25.15 39.30 -45.21
C ILE A 381 -26.27 39.14 -46.25
N THR A 382 -27.52 39.03 -45.81
CA THR A 382 -28.68 38.90 -46.71
C THR A 382 -28.91 40.13 -47.60
N GLN A 383 -28.65 41.35 -47.12
CA GLN A 383 -28.74 42.56 -47.95
C GLN A 383 -27.60 42.68 -48.98
N LYS A 384 -26.40 42.15 -48.66
CA LYS A 384 -25.27 42.11 -49.59
C LYS A 384 -25.49 41.09 -50.71
N ASP A 385 -26.13 39.96 -50.39
CA ASP A 385 -26.48 38.92 -51.35
C ASP A 385 -27.64 39.30 -52.28
N GLN A 386 -28.57 40.16 -51.83
CA GLN A 386 -29.62 40.71 -52.69
C GLN A 386 -29.08 41.76 -53.67
N LYS A 387 -28.12 42.62 -53.25
CA LYS A 387 -27.51 43.61 -54.14
C LYS A 387 -26.57 43.04 -55.22
N MET A 388 -26.00 41.85 -55.01
CA MET A 388 -25.20 41.16 -56.04
C MET A 388 -26.04 40.36 -57.05
N LYS A 389 -27.34 40.17 -56.81
CA LYS A 389 -28.25 39.49 -57.75
C LYS A 389 -28.99 40.45 -58.69
N GLU A 390 -28.88 41.76 -58.47
CA GLU A 390 -29.50 42.82 -59.28
C GLU A 390 -28.48 43.67 -60.07
N SER A 391 -27.19 43.29 -60.07
CA SER A 391 -26.15 43.81 -60.98
C SER A 391 -25.68 42.70 -61.90
#